data_AF-A0A9P0ELI9-F1
#
_entry.id   AF-A0A9P0ELI9-F1
#
_cell.length_a   1.000
_cell.length_b   1.000
_cell.length_c   1.000
_cell.angle_alpha   90.00
_cell.angle_beta   90.00
_cell.angle_gamma   90.00
#
_symmetry.space_group_name_H-M   'P 1'
#
loop_
_entity.id
_entity.type
_entity.pdbx_description
1 polymer ?
#
loop_
_entity_poly.entity_id
_entity_poly.type
_entity_poly.pdbx_seq_one_letter_code
_entity_poly.pdbx_strand_id
1 'polypeptide(L)'
;MEEYYPRGSLSSPTRYIQIIIHVSGLACFTASFVWLPNITNPLHNGFGGSFQFLTIIGLAMSTITFGVGIITDVTPKTELLALRGLLSLCATSLELLIGVLYWGSRAIDKRLVVPPGHEVPFIPDIGFHAVPAIALVLDFMTLGPPWFISASQALGLGLVMAFSYWAWIEYCFSINGW
;
A
#
# COMPACT_ATOMS: atom_id res chain seq x y z
N MET A 1 23.50 -17.94 -9.53
CA MET A 1 23.20 -16.54 -9.15
C MET A 1 23.23 -15.74 -10.43
N GLU A 2 22.05 -15.42 -10.97
CA GLU A 2 21.95 -14.57 -12.16
C GLU A 2 22.31 -13.14 -11.75
N GLU A 3 23.25 -12.55 -12.46
CA GLU A 3 23.77 -11.22 -12.21
C GLU A 3 22.66 -10.20 -12.51
N TYR A 4 22.29 -9.39 -11.50
CA TYR A 4 21.32 -8.31 -11.69
C TYR A 4 21.95 -7.22 -12.56
N TYR A 5 21.62 -7.20 -13.84
CA TYR A 5 21.96 -6.08 -14.72
C TYR A 5 21.01 -4.91 -14.41
N PRO A 6 21.50 -3.77 -13.90
CA PRO A 6 20.65 -2.61 -13.65
C PRO A 6 20.07 -2.16 -14.99
N ARG A 7 18.74 -2.24 -15.12
CA ARG A 7 18.06 -1.79 -16.33
C ARG A 7 18.29 -0.28 -16.50
N GLY A 8 19.04 0.04 -17.55
CA GLY A 8 19.01 1.31 -18.27
C GLY A 8 19.81 2.46 -17.66
N SER A 9 20.69 3.02 -18.48
CA SER A 9 21.16 4.42 -18.41
C SER A 9 20.02 5.39 -18.03
N LEU A 10 20.37 6.53 -17.43
CA LEU A 10 19.47 7.67 -17.15
C LEU A 10 18.59 8.06 -18.37
N SER A 11 19.06 7.75 -19.59
CA SER A 11 18.39 8.04 -20.86
C SER A 11 17.41 6.96 -21.37
N SER A 12 17.18 5.87 -20.63
CA SER A 12 16.25 4.83 -21.09
C SER A 12 14.78 5.27 -20.95
N PRO A 13 13.93 5.13 -21.99
CA PRO A 13 12.50 5.47 -21.92
C PRO A 13 11.76 4.84 -20.75
N THR A 14 12.18 3.64 -20.33
CA THR A 14 11.63 2.89 -19.20
C THR A 14 11.82 3.63 -17.87
N ARG A 15 12.95 4.31 -17.64
CA ARG A 15 13.20 5.03 -16.38
C ARG A 15 12.31 6.26 -16.24
N TYR A 16 12.03 6.97 -17.33
CA TYR A 16 11.08 8.09 -17.30
C TYR A 16 9.66 7.62 -16.95
N ILE A 17 9.23 6.48 -17.49
CA ILE A 17 7.94 5.88 -17.16
C ILE A 17 7.88 5.48 -15.67
N GLN A 18 8.96 4.91 -15.13
CA GLN A 18 9.07 4.58 -13.69
C GLN A 18 8.90 5.80 -12.81
N ILE A 19 9.66 6.87 -13.09
CA ILE A 19 9.59 8.11 -12.33
C ILE A 19 8.17 8.70 -12.40
N ILE A 20 7.56 8.73 -13.59
CA ILE A 20 6.20 9.26 -13.76
C ILE A 20 5.19 8.46 -12.92
N ILE A 21 5.27 7.12 -12.95
CA ILE A 21 4.38 6.26 -12.16
C ILE A 21 4.60 6.49 -10.66
N HIS A 22 5.85 6.50 -10.19
CA HIS A 22 6.15 6.69 -8.77
C HIS A 22 5.76 8.08 -8.27
N VAL A 23 6.04 9.13 -9.03
CA VAL A 23 5.65 10.50 -8.65
C VAL A 23 4.14 10.68 -8.67
N SER A 24 3.45 10.15 -9.69
CA SER A 24 1.99 10.24 -9.78
C SER A 24 1.31 9.47 -8.66
N GLY A 25 1.77 8.24 -8.38
CA GLY A 25 1.27 7.45 -7.26
C GLY A 25 1.50 8.14 -5.92
N LEU A 26 2.72 8.64 -5.68
CA LEU A 26 3.05 9.35 -4.44
C LEU A 26 2.22 10.62 -4.25
N ALA A 27 1.96 11.37 -5.32
CA ALA A 27 1.07 12.52 -5.28
C ALA A 27 -0.37 12.12 -4.91
N CYS A 28 -0.90 11.05 -5.50
CA CYS A 28 -2.22 10.51 -5.14
C CYS A 28 -2.28 10.06 -3.67
N PHE A 29 -1.26 9.34 -3.19
CA PHE A 29 -1.24 8.87 -1.80
C PHE A 29 -1.13 10.02 -0.81
N THR A 30 -0.33 11.04 -1.15
CA THR A 30 -0.23 12.27 -0.37
C THR A 30 -1.57 13.00 -0.32
N ALA A 31 -2.30 13.07 -1.44
CA ALA A 31 -3.63 13.67 -1.46
C ALA A 31 -4.61 12.92 -0.54
N SER A 32 -4.55 11.59 -0.49
CA SER A 32 -5.32 10.77 0.46
C SER A 32 -4.95 11.10 1.91
N PHE A 33 -3.67 11.23 2.25
CA PHE A 33 -3.24 11.64 3.60
C PHE A 33 -3.64 13.08 3.96
N VAL A 34 -3.59 14.01 3.01
CA VAL A 34 -4.05 15.40 3.20
C VAL A 34 -5.56 15.42 3.45
N TRP A 35 -6.31 14.53 2.80
CA TRP A 35 -7.75 14.43 2.98
C TRP A 35 -8.15 13.69 4.27
N LEU A 36 -7.29 12.80 4.80
CA LEU A 36 -7.55 11.92 5.94
C LEU A 36 -8.21 12.60 7.16
N PRO A 37 -7.85 13.84 7.58
CA PRO A 37 -8.50 14.50 8.72
C PRO A 37 -10.00 14.79 8.53
N ASN A 38 -10.52 14.70 7.31
CA ASN A 38 -11.94 14.89 7.01
C ASN A 38 -12.80 13.63 7.28
N ILE A 39 -12.19 12.50 7.64
CA ILE A 39 -12.92 11.29 8.02
C ILE A 39 -13.67 11.56 9.33
N THR A 40 -14.99 11.32 9.31
CA THR A 40 -15.86 11.55 10.47
C THR A 40 -16.05 10.32 11.35
N ASN A 41 -15.53 9.16 10.94
CA ASN A 41 -15.66 7.91 11.68
C ASN A 41 -15.03 8.06 13.09
N PRO A 42 -15.80 7.90 14.18
CA PRO A 42 -15.31 8.15 15.54
C PRO A 42 -14.17 7.22 15.96
N LEU A 43 -14.03 6.05 15.33
CA LEU A 43 -12.94 5.11 15.60
C LEU A 43 -11.55 5.76 15.39
N HIS A 44 -11.46 6.76 14.50
CA HIS A 44 -10.26 7.55 14.24
C HIS A 44 -9.72 8.26 15.49
N ASN A 45 -10.56 8.54 16.49
CA ASN A 45 -10.18 9.34 17.66
C ASN A 45 -9.61 8.49 18.82
N GLY A 46 -9.58 7.17 18.69
CA GLY A 46 -9.01 6.26 19.67
C GLY A 46 -7.48 6.19 19.63
N PHE A 47 -6.89 5.46 20.58
CA PHE A 47 -5.49 5.05 20.53
C PHE A 47 -5.18 4.33 19.21
N GLY A 48 -4.04 4.66 18.61
CA GLY A 48 -3.67 4.22 17.26
C GLY A 48 -4.22 5.12 16.14
N GLY A 49 -5.18 5.99 16.43
CA GLY A 49 -5.69 6.98 15.49
C GLY A 49 -6.22 6.34 14.20
N SER A 50 -5.91 6.95 13.06
CA SER A 50 -6.22 6.38 11.73
C SER A 50 -5.44 5.09 11.42
N PHE A 51 -4.32 4.84 12.11
CA PHE A 51 -3.51 3.63 11.89
C PHE A 51 -4.10 2.39 12.54
N GLN A 52 -5.26 2.47 13.19
CA GLN A 52 -6.08 1.29 13.50
C GLN A 52 -6.60 0.60 12.24
N PHE A 53 -6.76 1.34 11.14
CA PHE A 53 -7.29 0.81 9.90
C PHE A 53 -6.19 0.25 9.00
N LEU A 54 -6.36 -1.00 8.57
CA LEU A 54 -5.45 -1.65 7.63
C LEU A 54 -5.24 -0.83 6.35
N THR A 55 -6.29 -0.13 5.86
CA THR A 55 -6.21 0.76 4.69
C THR A 55 -5.17 1.87 4.87
N ILE A 56 -5.06 2.47 6.07
CA ILE A 56 -4.12 3.56 6.31
C ILE A 56 -2.69 3.04 6.49
N ILE A 57 -2.53 1.87 7.11
CA ILE A 57 -1.24 1.16 7.16
C ILE A 57 -0.78 0.80 5.74
N GLY A 58 -1.69 0.27 4.92
CA GLY A 58 -1.45 0.00 3.50
C GLY A 58 -1.00 1.24 2.76
N LEU A 59 -1.76 2.33 2.86
CA LEU A 59 -1.44 3.61 2.21
C LEU A 59 -0.07 4.15 2.63
N ALA A 60 0.30 4.01 3.91
CA ALA A 60 1.62 4.38 4.41
C ALA A 60 2.73 3.51 3.81
N MET A 61 2.53 2.19 3.75
CA MET A 61 3.44 1.25 3.08
C MET A 61 3.59 1.57 1.59
N SER A 62 2.50 1.89 0.89
CA SER A 62 2.48 2.34 -0.51
C SER A 62 3.29 3.61 -0.71
N THR A 63 3.12 4.58 0.19
CA THR A 63 3.86 5.85 0.20
C THR A 63 5.36 5.64 0.41
N ILE A 64 5.74 4.81 1.37
CA ILE A 64 7.15 4.45 1.61
C ILE A 64 7.72 3.71 0.40
N THR A 65 6.98 2.75 -0.17
CA THR A 65 7.40 1.97 -1.33
C THR A 65 7.68 2.86 -2.53
N PHE A 66 6.76 3.78 -2.85
CA PHE A 66 6.92 4.70 -3.98
C PHE A 66 7.99 5.77 -3.71
N GLY A 67 8.14 6.21 -2.45
CA GLY A 67 9.25 7.09 -2.05
C GLY A 67 10.62 6.43 -2.25
N VAL A 68 10.79 5.18 -1.81
CA VAL A 68 12.00 4.37 -2.10
C VAL A 68 12.15 4.12 -3.60
N GLY A 69 11.04 3.91 -4.32
CA GLY A 69 10.99 3.82 -5.79
C GLY A 69 11.68 5.00 -6.47
N ILE A 70 11.27 6.23 -6.14
CA ILE A 70 11.88 7.46 -6.67
C ILE A 70 13.37 7.53 -6.35
N ILE A 71 13.77 7.16 -5.12
CA ILE A 71 15.19 7.14 -4.73
C ILE A 71 15.95 6.14 -5.61
N THR A 72 15.40 4.95 -5.88
CA THR A 72 16.05 3.95 -6.75
C THR A 72 16.09 4.36 -8.22
N ASP A 73 15.10 5.13 -8.69
CA ASP A 73 15.07 5.65 -10.05
C ASP A 73 16.17 6.70 -10.29
N VAL A 74 16.62 7.38 -9.25
CA VAL A 74 17.76 8.31 -9.33
C VAL A 74 19.07 7.60 -8.97
N THR A 75 19.04 6.72 -7.97
CA THR A 75 20.21 6.07 -7.35
C THR A 75 20.02 4.54 -7.27
N PRO A 76 20.30 3.80 -8.35
CA PRO A 76 20.03 2.35 -8.43
C PRO A 76 21.10 1.50 -7.71
N LYS A 77 21.20 1.64 -6.39
CA LYS A 77 22.08 0.77 -5.56
C LYS A 77 21.40 -0.57 -5.29
N THR A 78 22.17 -1.66 -5.30
CA THR A 78 21.67 -3.03 -5.08
C THR A 78 20.85 -3.17 -3.79
N GLU A 79 21.31 -2.56 -2.70
CA GLU A 79 20.62 -2.57 -1.41
C GLU A 79 19.25 -1.86 -1.47
N LEU A 80 19.19 -0.70 -2.12
CA LEU A 80 17.95 0.06 -2.28
C LEU A 80 16.96 -0.66 -3.20
N LEU A 81 17.46 -1.34 -4.23
CA LEU A 81 16.66 -2.14 -5.14
C LEU A 81 16.09 -3.39 -4.46
N ALA A 82 16.88 -4.04 -3.60
CA ALA A 82 16.41 -5.15 -2.78
C ALA A 82 15.35 -4.69 -1.77
N LEU A 83 15.58 -3.55 -1.09
CA LEU A 83 14.61 -2.95 -0.19
C LEU A 83 13.31 -2.58 -0.91
N ARG A 84 13.39 -1.90 -2.06
CA ARG A 84 12.22 -1.57 -2.89
C ARG A 84 11.44 -2.83 -3.25
N GLY A 85 12.13 -3.89 -3.64
CA GLY A 85 11.49 -5.14 -4.02
C GLY A 85 10.73 -5.80 -2.87
N LEU A 86 11.33 -5.86 -1.69
CA LEU A 86 10.66 -6.35 -0.48
C LEU A 86 9.45 -5.49 -0.11
N LEU A 87 9.60 -4.16 -0.12
CA LEU A 87 8.51 -3.23 0.15
C LEU A 87 7.37 -3.38 -0.86
N SER A 88 7.70 -3.46 -2.16
CA SER A 88 6.74 -3.64 -3.25
C SER A 88 5.99 -4.96 -3.12
N LEU A 89 6.67 -6.06 -2.76
CA LEU A 89 6.02 -7.35 -2.51
C LEU A 89 5.02 -7.26 -1.35
N CYS A 90 5.43 -6.69 -0.21
CA CYS A 90 4.57 -6.55 0.96
C CYS A 90 3.39 -5.61 0.70
N ALA A 91 3.65 -4.42 0.17
CA ALA A 91 2.65 -3.40 -0.09
C ALA A 91 1.65 -3.84 -1.16
N THR A 92 2.11 -4.45 -2.26
CA THR A 92 1.21 -4.97 -3.31
C THR A 92 0.29 -6.05 -2.77
N SER A 93 0.83 -6.98 -1.97
CA SER A 93 0.03 -8.04 -1.34
C SER A 93 -1.04 -7.46 -0.40
N LEU A 94 -0.65 -6.48 0.41
CA LEU A 94 -1.53 -5.83 1.37
C LEU A 94 -2.64 -5.00 0.69
N GLU A 95 -2.29 -4.19 -0.30
CA GLU A 95 -3.22 -3.29 -0.98
C GLU A 95 -4.18 -4.04 -1.91
N LEU A 96 -3.74 -5.13 -2.54
CA LEU A 96 -4.64 -6.03 -3.25
C LEU A 96 -5.69 -6.63 -2.31
N LEU A 97 -5.26 -7.10 -1.13
CA LEU A 97 -6.17 -7.64 -0.11
C LEU A 97 -7.18 -6.56 0.31
N ILE A 98 -6.71 -5.36 0.66
CA ILE A 98 -7.55 -4.22 1.07
C ILE A 98 -8.57 -3.90 -0.03
N GLY A 99 -8.11 -3.71 -1.27
CA GLY A 99 -8.97 -3.35 -2.40
C GLY A 99 -10.03 -4.41 -2.69
N VAL A 100 -9.64 -5.70 -2.73
CA VAL A 100 -10.59 -6.80 -2.98
C VAL A 100 -11.62 -6.90 -1.86
N LEU A 101 -11.19 -6.87 -0.60
CA LEU A 101 -12.11 -6.96 0.54
C LEU A 101 -13.04 -5.75 0.61
N TYR A 102 -12.51 -4.54 0.41
CA TYR A 102 -13.28 -3.31 0.48
C TYR A 102 -14.34 -3.24 -0.63
N TRP A 103 -13.92 -3.31 -1.89
CA TRP A 103 -14.83 -3.19 -3.03
C TRP A 103 -15.76 -4.40 -3.16
N GLY A 104 -15.29 -5.60 -2.81
CA GLY A 104 -16.12 -6.80 -2.75
C GLY A 104 -17.23 -6.67 -1.72
N SER A 105 -16.89 -6.29 -0.47
CA SER A 105 -17.88 -6.07 0.59
C SER A 105 -18.85 -4.94 0.22
N ARG A 106 -18.34 -3.81 -0.29
CA ARG A 106 -19.14 -2.65 -0.68
C ARG A 106 -20.11 -2.94 -1.83
N ALA A 107 -19.75 -3.86 -2.74
CA ALA A 107 -20.62 -4.30 -3.83
C ALA A 107 -21.77 -5.20 -3.34
N ILE A 108 -21.56 -5.96 -2.26
CA ILE A 108 -22.58 -6.80 -1.62
C ILE A 108 -23.49 -5.96 -0.73
N ASP A 109 -22.91 -5.27 0.27
CA ASP A 109 -23.61 -4.35 1.16
C ASP A 109 -22.61 -3.33 1.73
N LYS A 110 -22.82 -2.04 1.39
CA LYS A 110 -21.96 -0.94 1.83
C LYS A 110 -21.83 -0.85 3.36
N ARG A 111 -22.85 -1.28 4.10
CA ARG A 111 -22.88 -1.21 5.58
C ARG A 111 -21.89 -2.16 6.25
N LEU A 112 -21.34 -3.13 5.51
CA LEU A 112 -20.33 -4.05 6.02
C LEU A 112 -18.97 -3.36 6.25
N VAL A 113 -18.71 -2.26 5.55
CA VAL A 113 -17.40 -1.56 5.58
C VAL A 113 -17.51 -0.08 5.91
N VAL A 114 -18.67 0.54 5.67
CA VAL A 114 -18.91 1.95 5.96
C VAL A 114 -20.08 2.08 6.94
N PRO A 115 -19.84 2.58 8.17
CA PRO A 115 -20.92 2.88 9.09
C PRO A 115 -21.88 3.93 8.52
N PRO A 116 -23.21 3.80 8.72
CA PRO A 116 -24.18 4.81 8.27
C PRO A 116 -23.86 6.20 8.83
N GLY A 117 -23.90 7.23 7.99
CA GLY A 117 -23.60 8.62 8.37
C GLY A 117 -22.11 8.97 8.43
N HIS A 118 -21.22 8.01 8.13
CA HIS A 118 -19.78 8.20 8.07
C HIS A 118 -19.23 7.88 6.66
N GLU A 119 -20.03 8.12 5.63
CA GLU A 119 -19.67 7.83 4.25
C GLU A 119 -18.55 8.73 3.74
N VAL A 120 -17.57 8.12 3.10
CA VAL A 120 -16.49 8.82 2.41
C VAL A 120 -16.97 9.18 0.99
N PRO A 121 -16.79 10.43 0.51
CA PRO A 121 -17.08 10.78 -0.87
C PRO A 121 -16.33 9.91 -1.87
N PHE A 122 -16.90 9.69 -3.05
CA PHE A 122 -16.38 8.70 -4.00
C PHE A 122 -14.90 8.88 -4.39
N ILE A 123 -14.45 10.13 -4.59
CA ILE A 123 -13.07 10.42 -5.00
C ILE A 123 -12.04 10.03 -3.93
N PRO A 124 -12.12 10.53 -2.68
CA PRO A 124 -11.24 10.07 -1.62
C PRO A 124 -11.40 8.57 -1.35
N ASP A 125 -12.61 8.01 -1.47
CA ASP A 125 -12.85 6.57 -1.31
C ASP A 125 -12.01 5.71 -2.29
N ILE A 126 -11.99 6.10 -3.57
CA ILE A 126 -11.11 5.53 -4.60
C ILE A 126 -9.63 5.75 -4.26
N GLY A 127 -9.28 6.95 -3.79
CA GLY A 127 -7.92 7.31 -3.40
C GLY A 127 -7.35 6.50 -2.24
N PHE A 128 -8.19 6.06 -1.29
CA PHE A 128 -7.78 5.19 -0.19
C PHE A 128 -7.73 3.72 -0.57
N HIS A 129 -8.72 3.23 -1.34
CA HIS A 129 -8.95 1.78 -1.45
C HIS A 129 -8.60 1.18 -2.82
N ALA A 130 -8.51 1.98 -3.89
CA ALA A 130 -8.26 1.47 -5.24
C ALA A 130 -6.93 1.97 -5.82
N VAL A 131 -6.65 3.27 -5.71
CA VAL A 131 -5.45 3.88 -6.32
C VAL A 131 -4.14 3.23 -5.84
N PRO A 132 -3.94 2.95 -4.53
CA PRO A 132 -2.72 2.29 -4.07
C PRO A 132 -2.52 0.91 -4.67
N ALA A 133 -3.56 0.07 -4.66
CA ALA A 133 -3.52 -1.27 -5.24
C ALA A 133 -3.21 -1.25 -6.73
N ILE A 134 -3.89 -0.38 -7.50
CA ILE A 134 -3.65 -0.24 -8.95
C ILE A 134 -2.22 0.21 -9.22
N ALA A 135 -1.75 1.25 -8.53
CA ALA A 135 -0.42 1.80 -8.74
C ALA A 135 0.68 0.76 -8.41
N LEU A 136 0.55 0.06 -7.28
CA LEU A 136 1.50 -0.99 -6.88
C LEU A 136 1.49 -2.19 -7.82
N VAL A 137 0.32 -2.65 -8.27
CA VAL A 137 0.24 -3.74 -9.26
C VAL A 137 0.92 -3.33 -10.57
N LEU A 138 0.67 -2.11 -11.06
CA LEU A 138 1.32 -1.61 -12.26
C LEU A 138 2.85 -1.56 -12.08
N ASP A 139 3.34 -1.03 -10.95
CA ASP A 139 4.77 -1.02 -10.64
C ASP A 139 5.37 -2.44 -10.58
N PHE A 140 4.75 -3.31 -9.79
CA PHE A 140 5.22 -4.67 -9.54
C PHE A 140 5.25 -5.52 -10.82
N MET A 141 4.20 -5.43 -11.66
CA MET A 141 4.09 -6.24 -12.87
C MET A 141 4.92 -5.72 -14.05
N THR A 142 5.09 -4.40 -14.17
CA THR A 142 5.68 -3.80 -15.39
C THR A 142 7.08 -3.23 -15.20
N LEU A 143 7.44 -2.82 -13.98
CA LEU A 143 8.65 -2.05 -13.71
C LEU A 143 9.61 -2.72 -12.73
N GLY A 144 9.12 -3.62 -11.88
CA GLY A 144 9.93 -4.37 -10.92
C GLY A 144 10.77 -5.49 -11.57
N PRO A 145 11.85 -5.95 -10.91
CA PRO A 145 12.43 -7.24 -11.24
C PRO A 145 11.42 -8.34 -10.90
N PRO A 146 11.42 -9.47 -11.62
CA PRO A 146 10.51 -10.57 -11.32
C PRO A 146 10.85 -11.15 -9.95
N TRP A 147 9.95 -10.98 -8.98
CA TRP A 147 10.06 -11.58 -7.65
C TRP A 147 9.29 -12.89 -7.63
N PHE A 148 10.01 -14.00 -7.61
CA PHE A 148 9.43 -15.32 -7.40
C PHE A 148 9.65 -15.73 -5.95
N ILE A 149 8.57 -15.77 -5.19
CA ILE A 149 8.55 -16.42 -3.87
C ILE A 149 7.84 -17.77 -3.98
N SER A 150 8.30 -18.74 -3.20
CA SER A 150 7.61 -20.03 -3.10
C SER A 150 6.24 -19.85 -2.42
N ALA A 151 5.33 -20.83 -2.60
CA ALA A 151 4.06 -20.84 -1.91
C ALA A 151 4.21 -20.79 -0.37
N SER A 152 5.24 -21.45 0.17
CA SER A 152 5.54 -21.41 1.61
C SER A 152 6.04 -20.03 2.08
N GLN A 153 6.83 -19.33 1.27
CA GLN A 153 7.26 -17.96 1.56
C GLN A 153 6.09 -16.99 1.48
N ALA A 154 5.20 -17.13 0.49
CA ALA A 154 3.99 -16.34 0.37
C ALA A 154 3.06 -16.54 1.57
N LEU A 155 2.85 -17.80 1.99
CA LEU A 155 2.09 -18.13 3.18
C LEU A 155 2.73 -17.53 4.44
N GLY A 156 4.04 -17.70 4.62
CA GLY A 156 4.77 -17.14 5.75
C GLY A 156 4.63 -15.62 5.82
N LEU A 157 4.80 -14.92 4.69
CA LEU A 157 4.63 -13.48 4.60
C LEU A 157 3.20 -13.06 4.97
N GLY A 158 2.19 -13.74 4.43
CA GLY A 158 0.78 -13.48 4.72
C GLY A 158 0.45 -13.67 6.21
N LEU A 159 0.93 -14.75 6.82
CA LEU A 159 0.76 -15.02 8.24
C LEU A 159 1.43 -13.94 9.10
N VAL A 160 2.68 -13.57 8.80
CA VAL A 160 3.38 -12.51 9.53
C VAL A 160 2.58 -11.20 9.46
N MET A 161 2.15 -10.77 8.27
CA MET A 161 1.34 -9.56 8.12
C MET A 161 0.02 -9.63 8.91
N ALA A 162 -0.69 -10.76 8.81
CA ALA A 162 -1.97 -10.96 9.48
C ALA A 162 -1.82 -10.93 11.01
N PHE A 163 -0.87 -11.68 11.57
CA PHE A 163 -0.63 -11.71 13.01
C PHE A 163 -0.07 -10.40 13.54
N SER A 164 0.77 -9.69 12.78
CA SER A 164 1.25 -8.35 13.15
C SER A 164 0.11 -7.34 13.22
N TYR A 165 -0.78 -7.33 12.21
CA TYR A 165 -1.95 -6.45 12.25
C TYR A 165 -2.91 -6.84 13.37
N TRP A 166 -3.16 -8.13 13.56
CA TRP A 166 -4.01 -8.62 14.64
C TRP A 166 -3.47 -8.20 16.02
N ALA A 167 -2.18 -8.41 16.29
CA ALA A 167 -1.57 -7.97 17.54
C ALA A 167 -1.68 -6.44 17.75
N TRP A 168 -1.57 -5.66 16.67
CA TRP A 168 -1.72 -4.21 16.73
C TRP A 168 -3.16 -3.78 17.06
N ILE A 169 -4.17 -4.36 16.41
CA ILE A 169 -5.57 -4.02 16.69
C ILE A 169 -6.00 -4.49 18.08
N GLU A 170 -5.53 -5.65 18.55
CA GLU A 170 -5.77 -6.11 19.93
C GLU A 170 -5.16 -5.15 20.95
N TYR A 171 -3.96 -4.62 20.67
CA TYR A 171 -3.37 -3.62 21.53
C TYR A 171 -4.18 -2.31 21.55
N CYS A 172 -4.66 -1.85 20.39
CA CYS A 172 -5.56 -0.70 20.32
C CYS A 172 -6.85 -0.94 21.10
N PHE A 173 -7.47 -2.10 20.91
CA PHE A 173 -8.67 -2.54 21.62
C PHE A 173 -8.44 -2.57 23.14
N SER A 174 -7.29 -3.06 23.61
CA SER A 174 -6.97 -3.12 25.04
C SER A 174 -6.93 -1.75 25.72
N ILE A 175 -6.72 -0.67 24.96
CA ILE A 175 -6.66 0.71 25.45
C ILE A 175 -8.00 1.42 25.22
N ASN A 176 -8.64 1.22 24.06
CA ASN A 176 -9.86 1.90 23.66
C ASN A 176 -11.12 1.27 24.27
N GLY A 177 -11.11 -0.04 24.51
CA GLY A 177 -12.26 -0.84 24.90
C GLY A 177 -13.23 -1.16 23.76
N TRP A 178 -12.85 -0.87 22.52
CA TRP A 178 -13.57 -1.12 21.26
C TRP A 178 -12.59 -1.15 20.09
#